data_AF-A0A7V8YDJ4-F1
#
_entry.id   AF-A0A7V8YDJ4-F1
#
_cell.length_a   1.000
_cell.length_b   1.000
_cell.length_c   1.000
_cell.angle_alpha   90.00
_cell.angle_beta   90.00
_cell.angle_gamma   90.00
#
_symmetry.space_group_name_H-M   'P 1'
#
loop_
_entity.id
_entity.type
_entity.pdbx_description
1 polymer ?
#
loop_
_entity_poly.entity_id
_entity_poly.type
_entity_poly.pdbx_seq_one_letter_code
_entity_poly.pdbx_strand_id
1 'polypeptide(L)'
;MRDSWSEEGAREAVARWDGCGRDLALRTYASRLIGSELELVLHGGGNTSVKTTRVDALGDPVEVLCVKGSGSNLASVEPAGHPA
;
A
#
# COMPACT_ATOMS: atom_id res chain seq x y z
N MET A 1 21.82 -0.99 2.89
CA MET A 1 20.63 -0.55 2.12
C MET A 1 20.82 -0.80 0.62
N ARG A 2 19.90 -1.55 0.01
CA ARG A 2 19.81 -1.81 -1.45
C ARG A 2 18.40 -1.53 -1.93
N ASP A 3 18.25 -1.00 -3.14
CA ASP A 3 16.95 -0.86 -3.77
C ASP A 3 16.42 -2.24 -4.18
N SER A 4 15.21 -2.57 -3.74
CA SER A 4 14.52 -3.84 -4.02
C SER A 4 13.28 -3.66 -4.90
N TRP A 5 13.03 -2.44 -5.40
CA TRP A 5 11.97 -2.19 -6.36
C TRP A 5 12.29 -2.90 -7.69
N SER A 6 11.29 -3.56 -8.27
CA SER A 6 11.37 -4.07 -9.63
C SER A 6 10.09 -3.78 -10.41
N GLU A 7 10.25 -3.43 -11.68
CA GLU A 7 9.11 -3.19 -12.59
C GLU A 7 8.26 -4.45 -12.78
N GLU A 8 8.87 -5.63 -12.71
CA GLU A 8 8.17 -6.90 -12.76
C GLU A 8 7.31 -7.11 -11.50
N GLY A 9 7.88 -6.93 -10.30
CA GLY A 9 7.13 -7.04 -9.05
C GLY A 9 6.00 -6.01 -8.94
N ALA A 10 6.22 -4.80 -9.44
CA ALA A 10 5.18 -3.77 -9.52
C ALA A 10 4.02 -4.19 -10.44
N ARG A 11 4.31 -4.78 -11.61
CA ARG A 11 3.28 -5.31 -12.52
C ARG A 11 2.53 -6.49 -11.90
N GLU A 12 3.24 -7.42 -11.27
CA GLU A 12 2.63 -8.56 -10.57
C GLU A 12 1.73 -8.11 -9.43
N ALA A 13 2.14 -7.11 -8.66
CA ALA A 13 1.33 -6.53 -7.59
C ALA A 13 0.03 -5.92 -8.12
N VAL A 14 0.10 -5.16 -9.22
CA VAL A 14 -1.09 -4.57 -9.86
C VAL A 14 -2.02 -5.65 -10.41
N ALA A 15 -1.46 -6.73 -10.99
CA ALA A 15 -2.25 -7.87 -11.46
C ALA A 15 -2.89 -8.66 -10.30
N ARG A 16 -2.17 -8.81 -9.18
CA ARG A 16 -2.63 -9.52 -7.98
C ARG A 16 -3.77 -8.78 -7.27
N TRP A 17 -3.73 -7.45 -7.24
CA TRP A 17 -4.69 -6.60 -6.53
C TRP A 17 -5.45 -5.67 -7.49
N ASP A 18 -5.98 -6.21 -8.58
CA ASP A 18 -6.68 -5.45 -9.63
C ASP A 18 -7.93 -4.72 -9.12
N GLY A 19 -8.65 -5.27 -8.15
CA GLY A 19 -9.90 -4.72 -7.61
C GLY A 19 -9.75 -3.50 -6.68
N CYS A 20 -8.53 -3.09 -6.31
CA CYS A 20 -8.32 -1.98 -5.36
C CYS A 20 -7.83 -0.68 -5.99
N GLY A 21 -7.58 -0.70 -7.30
CA GLY A 21 -6.97 0.39 -8.05
C GLY A 21 -5.44 0.34 -8.06
N ARG A 22 -4.84 0.79 -9.17
CA ARG A 22 -3.39 0.73 -9.40
C ARG A 22 -2.58 1.39 -8.30
N ASP A 23 -2.99 2.58 -7.84
CA ASP A 23 -2.28 3.35 -6.82
C ASP A 23 -2.17 2.58 -5.51
N LEU A 24 -3.28 1.96 -5.08
CA LEU A 24 -3.30 1.21 -3.84
C LEU A 24 -2.51 -0.08 -3.95
N ALA A 25 -2.60 -0.79 -5.07
CA ALA A 25 -1.81 -1.99 -5.34
C ALA A 25 -0.28 -1.69 -5.28
N LEU A 26 0.16 -0.62 -5.95
CA LEU A 26 1.56 -0.19 -5.91
C LEU A 26 1.96 0.28 -4.51
N ARG A 27 1.07 0.96 -3.78
CA ARG A 27 1.34 1.37 -2.40
C ARG A 27 1.53 0.18 -1.48
N THR A 28 0.70 -0.85 -1.61
CA THR A 28 0.83 -2.10 -0.84
C THR A 28 2.15 -2.79 -1.16
N TYR A 29 2.53 -2.90 -2.44
CA TYR A 29 3.82 -3.46 -2.86
C TYR A 29 5.01 -2.71 -2.24
N ALA A 30 5.09 -1.39 -2.42
CA ALA A 30 6.16 -0.59 -1.87
C ALA A 30 6.19 -0.61 -0.33
N SER A 31 5.03 -0.71 0.33
CA SER A 31 4.95 -0.86 1.79
C SER A 31 5.60 -2.16 2.25
N ARG A 32 5.38 -3.26 1.52
CA ARG A 32 5.99 -4.56 1.82
C ARG A 32 7.50 -4.56 1.60
N LEU A 33 7.98 -3.92 0.54
CA LEU A 33 9.42 -3.76 0.31
C LEU A 33 10.09 -3.05 1.50
N ILE A 34 9.54 -1.92 1.93
CA ILE A 34 10.07 -1.17 3.08
C ILE A 34 9.97 -1.99 4.37
N GLY A 35 8.82 -2.64 4.61
CA GLY A 35 8.58 -3.44 5.81
C GLY A 35 9.42 -4.71 5.89
N SER A 36 9.90 -5.23 4.75
CA SER A 36 10.78 -6.40 4.70
C SER A 36 12.22 -6.11 5.10
N GLU A 37 12.61 -4.82 5.15
CA GLU A 37 13.94 -4.39 5.56
C GLU A 37 13.94 -4.02 7.06
N LEU A 38 14.52 -4.89 7.88
CA LEU A 38 14.57 -4.73 9.34
C LEU A 38 15.44 -3.54 9.77
N GLU A 39 16.37 -3.08 8.92
CA GLU A 39 17.13 -1.86 9.16
C GLU A 39 16.29 -0.57 8.99
N LEU A 40 15.17 -0.65 8.26
CA LEU A 40 14.27 0.49 7.99
C LEU A 40 13.08 0.54 8.94
N VAL A 41 12.53 -0.63 9.30
CA VAL A 41 11.29 -0.72 10.07
C VAL A 41 11.46 -1.69 11.23
N LEU A 42 11.44 -1.14 12.45
CA LEU A 42 11.36 -1.94 13.67
C LEU A 42 9.93 -2.49 13.85
N HIS A 43 9.80 -3.58 14.62
CA HIS A 43 8.53 -4.27 14.84
C HIS A 43 7.38 -3.31 15.23
N GLY A 44 6.29 -3.35 14.45
CA GLY A 44 5.08 -2.54 14.67
C GLY A 44 5.19 -1.08 14.25
N GLY A 45 6.34 -0.64 13.74
CA GLY A 45 6.59 0.74 13.30
C GLY A 45 6.28 1.01 11.83
N GLY A 46 6.52 2.27 11.44
CA GLY A 46 6.41 2.74 10.06
C GLY A 46 4.97 3.06 9.61
N ASN A 47 4.85 3.97 8.64
CA ASN A 47 3.59 4.33 7.99
C ASN A 47 3.83 4.55 6.50
N THR A 48 2.80 4.28 5.71
CA THR A 48 2.77 4.60 4.29
C THR A 48 1.36 5.09 3.93
N SER A 49 1.30 5.99 2.96
CA SER A 49 0.04 6.49 2.44
C SER A 49 0.10 6.73 0.93
N VAL A 50 -1.08 6.81 0.31
CA VAL A 50 -1.24 7.17 -1.10
C VAL A 50 -2.49 8.02 -1.26
N LYS A 51 -2.39 9.08 -2.08
CA LYS A 51 -3.54 9.87 -2.51
C LYS A 51 -4.14 9.23 -3.75
N THR A 52 -5.44 9.06 -3.78
CA THR A 52 -6.17 8.51 -4.93
C THR A 52 -7.63 8.96 -4.87
N THR A 53 -8.42 8.61 -5.88
CA THR A 53 -9.85 8.91 -5.92
C THR A 53 -10.66 7.65 -5.61
N ARG A 54 -11.69 7.76 -4.79
CA ARG A 54 -12.66 6.67 -4.52
C ARG A 54 -14.09 7.15 -4.64
N VAL A 55 -14.99 6.22 -4.92
CA VAL A 55 -16.43 6.47 -4.92
C VAL A 55 -16.93 6.37 -3.48
N ASP A 56 -17.57 7.41 -2.99
CA ASP A 56 -18.16 7.42 -1.66
C ASP A 56 -19.51 6.66 -1.60
N ALA A 57 -20.17 6.69 -0.44
CA ALA A 57 -21.45 6.01 -0.25
C ALA A 57 -22.62 6.61 -1.05
N LEU A 58 -22.47 7.84 -1.55
CA LEU A 58 -23.47 8.53 -2.37
C LEU A 58 -23.22 8.33 -3.87
N GLY A 59 -22.09 7.74 -4.24
CA GLY A 59 -21.70 7.51 -5.63
C GLY A 59 -20.78 8.59 -6.20
N ASP A 60 -20.34 9.55 -5.38
CA ASP A 60 -19.53 10.67 -5.83
C ASP A 60 -18.02 10.33 -5.77
N PRO A 61 -17.23 10.73 -6.79
CA PRO A 61 -15.79 10.58 -6.74
C PRO A 61 -15.19 11.61 -5.78
N VAL A 62 -14.45 11.13 -4.78
CA VAL A 62 -13.79 11.95 -3.76
C VAL A 62 -12.30 11.64 -3.67
N GLU A 63 -11.49 12.68 -3.46
CA GLU A 63 -10.06 12.55 -3.19
C GLU A 63 -9.86 12.03 -1.76
N VAL A 64 -9.13 10.93 -1.61
CA VAL A 64 -8.86 10.28 -0.33
C VAL A 64 -7.37 10.11 -0.10
N LEU A 65 -6.99 9.99 1.17
CA LEU A 65 -5.65 9.59 1.58
C LEU A 65 -5.73 8.22 2.24
N CYS A 66 -5.37 7.18 1.51
CA CYS A 66 -5.33 5.84 2.08
C CYS A 66 -4.08 5.68 2.95
N VAL A 67 -4.24 5.56 4.27
CA VAL A 67 -3.12 5.47 5.24
C VAL A 67 -3.08 4.07 5.85
N LYS A 68 -1.88 3.49 6.01
CA LYS A 68 -1.73 2.21 6.74
C LYS A 68 -2.40 2.29 8.13
N GLY A 69 -3.36 1.42 8.39
CA GLY A 69 -4.01 1.30 9.70
C GLY A 69 -3.09 0.71 10.78
N SER A 70 -3.43 0.91 12.06
CA SER A 70 -2.66 0.38 13.21
C SER A 70 -2.65 -1.15 13.28
N GLY A 71 -3.69 -1.82 12.76
CA GLY A 71 -3.82 -3.29 12.76
C GLY A 71 -2.99 -4.01 11.69
N SER A 72 -2.04 -3.35 11.02
CA SER A 72 -1.26 -3.94 9.93
C SER A 72 0.22 -3.57 10.02
N ASN A 73 1.08 -4.59 9.86
CA ASN A 73 2.52 -4.43 9.70
C ASN A 73 2.87 -4.12 8.24
N LEU A 74 3.85 -3.25 7.99
CA LEU A 74 4.27 -2.91 6.62
C LEU A 74 4.68 -4.13 5.80
N ALA A 75 5.41 -5.07 6.40
CA ALA A 75 5.92 -6.28 5.72
C ALA A 75 4.81 -7.19 5.16
N SER A 76 3.60 -7.12 5.73
CA SER A 76 2.49 -8.03 5.41
C SER A 76 1.18 -7.32 5.08
N VAL A 77 1.17 -5.98 5.03
CA VAL A 77 -0.04 -5.19 4.76
C VAL A 77 -0.68 -5.64 3.44
N GLU A 78 -1.99 -5.82 3.43
CA GLU A 78 -2.81 -6.04 2.23
C GLU A 78 -3.52 -4.71 1.87
N PRO A 79 -4.13 -4.57 0.67
CA PRO A 79 -4.82 -3.32 0.31
C PRO A 79 -5.84 -2.85 1.35
N ALA A 80 -6.57 -3.78 1.98
CA ALA A 80 -7.53 -3.47 3.05
C ALA A 80 -6.89 -2.87 4.32
N GLY A 81 -5.57 -3.03 4.50
CA GLY A 81 -4.82 -2.40 5.57
C GLY A 81 -4.52 -0.92 5.35
N HIS A 82 -4.97 -0.34 4.23
CA HIS A 82 -4.91 1.08 3.89
C HIS A 82 -6.31 1.67 3.76
N PRO A 83 -7.07 1.86 4.86
CA PRO A 83 -8.36 2.53 4.82
C PRO A 83 -8.26 3.94 4.22
N ALA A 84 -9.31 4.33 3.49
CA ALA A 84 -9.50 5.65 2.90
C ALA A 84 -10.19 6.60 3.87
#